data_AF-A0A947R7I5-F1
#
_entry.id   AF-A0A947R7I5-F1
#
_cell.length_a   1.000
_cell.length_b   1.000
_cell.length_c   1.000
_cell.angle_alpha   90.00
_cell.angle_beta   90.00
_cell.angle_gamma   90.00
#
_symmetry.space_group_name_H-M   'P 1'
#
loop_
_entity.id
_entity.type
_entity.pdbx_description
1 polymer ?
#
loop_
_entity_poly.entity_id
_entity_poly.type
_entity_poly.pdbx_seq_one_letter_code
_entity_poly.pdbx_strand_id
1 'polypeptide(L)'
;MMKKNLIYLTLVFSLMVVSVFSLSGCGRDGIPTTTSMISTTNNPADPFWNLELNEDLLTWNSITEIDSYLLWINGVSVSITNHSYDLSGLETGHIYELKVEATDNGVPLYFSPKIFYVKNVTISQTVDLEYDKFSPGDLEIDVTTGVGELLYVLDSSHEEIIVEEESGYYFTENYLTEVSYGFHYFYFVFENAYVLVNLTIVDSREPELISSSVQAVNFEESAVFEFNLYDGVFIGLSGNKITSSDYSFEDGVLTIYSDYIEAIFEEDPLRENLILGYTIQVGPDIVVGYLFIQLNNTIVFTFPAP
;
A
#
# COMPACT_ATOMS: atom_id res chain seq x y z
N MET A 1 -23.94 53.07 -9.60
CA MET A 1 -23.73 51.79 -10.30
C MET A 1 -22.24 51.63 -10.57
N MET A 2 -21.51 51.04 -9.63
CA MET A 2 -20.07 50.75 -9.72
C MET A 2 -19.92 49.25 -9.93
N LYS A 3 -19.33 48.84 -11.05
CA LYS A 3 -18.90 47.45 -11.28
C LYS A 3 -17.44 47.32 -10.89
N LYS A 4 -17.15 46.43 -9.94
CA LYS A 4 -15.82 46.02 -9.51
C LYS A 4 -15.16 45.22 -10.64
N ASN A 5 -13.93 45.59 -11.00
CA ASN A 5 -13.06 44.81 -11.88
C ASN A 5 -12.35 43.74 -11.06
N LEU A 6 -12.47 42.48 -11.47
CA LEU A 6 -11.75 41.33 -10.94
C LEU A 6 -10.63 40.99 -11.94
N ILE A 7 -9.37 41.06 -11.49
CA ILE A 7 -8.18 40.76 -12.28
C ILE A 7 -7.89 39.25 -12.11
N TYR A 8 -7.93 38.50 -13.20
CA TYR A 8 -7.42 37.12 -13.26
C TYR A 8 -5.96 37.15 -13.71
N LEU A 9 -5.09 36.56 -12.90
CA LEU A 9 -3.66 36.36 -13.17
C LEU A 9 -3.49 34.98 -13.80
N THR A 10 -3.29 34.92 -15.12
CA THR A 10 -3.01 33.66 -15.83
C THR A 10 -1.50 33.47 -15.90
N LEU A 11 -0.99 32.46 -15.19
CA LEU A 11 0.41 32.04 -15.26
C LEU A 11 0.59 31.15 -16.50
N VAL A 12 1.39 31.60 -17.47
CA VAL A 12 1.75 30.82 -18.67
C VAL A 12 3.10 30.16 -18.40
N PHE A 13 3.12 28.84 -18.21
CA PHE A 13 4.36 28.07 -18.26
C PHE A 13 4.52 27.47 -19.66
N SER A 14 5.52 27.99 -20.37
CA SER A 14 6.01 27.50 -21.65
C SER A 14 6.97 26.34 -21.38
N LEU A 15 6.66 25.15 -21.89
CA LEU A 15 7.64 24.08 -22.05
C LEU A 15 7.97 23.97 -23.53
N MET A 16 9.25 24.20 -23.87
CA MET A 16 9.76 24.13 -25.24
C MET A 16 9.78 22.69 -25.73
N VAL A 17 9.18 22.49 -26.90
CA VAL A 17 9.42 21.35 -27.78
C VAL A 17 10.78 21.54 -28.44
N VAL A 18 11.72 20.63 -28.20
CA VAL A 18 12.88 20.44 -29.08
C VAL A 18 12.84 19.01 -29.57
N SER A 19 12.26 18.84 -30.76
CA SER A 19 12.44 17.67 -31.61
C SER A 19 13.58 17.95 -32.59
N VAL A 20 14.70 17.24 -32.43
CA VAL A 20 15.68 17.07 -33.50
C VAL A 20 15.61 15.63 -33.95
N PHE A 21 14.95 15.42 -35.08
CA PHE A 21 15.07 14.21 -35.88
C PHE A 21 16.44 14.21 -36.56
N SER A 22 17.23 13.17 -36.34
CA SER A 22 18.21 12.69 -37.32
C SER A 22 17.83 11.28 -37.72
N LEU A 23 17.25 11.14 -38.92
CA LEU A 23 17.12 9.87 -39.63
C LEU A 23 18.46 9.55 -40.29
N SER A 24 19.09 8.44 -39.92
CA SER A 24 19.97 7.64 -40.78
C SER A 24 20.39 6.36 -40.04
N GLY A 25 19.91 5.20 -40.51
CA GLY A 25 20.44 3.90 -40.11
C GLY A 25 19.37 2.82 -40.05
N CYS A 26 19.19 2.09 -41.15
CA CYS A 26 18.59 0.75 -41.09
C CYS A 26 19.47 -0.14 -40.21
N GLY A 27 19.00 -0.44 -39.00
CA GLY A 27 19.55 -1.42 -38.09
C GLY A 27 18.40 -1.95 -37.26
N ARG A 28 18.10 -3.24 -37.44
CA ARG A 28 17.12 -3.99 -36.67
C ARG A 28 17.74 -4.25 -35.30
N ASP A 29 17.65 -3.28 -34.39
CA ASP A 29 18.20 -3.37 -33.04
C ASP A 29 17.08 -3.55 -32.01
N GLY A 30 17.33 -4.46 -31.08
CA GLY A 30 16.33 -5.18 -30.29
C GLY A 30 15.51 -4.34 -29.33
N ILE A 31 14.33 -4.88 -29.04
CA ILE A 31 13.55 -4.54 -27.84
C ILE A 31 14.50 -4.71 -26.65
N PRO A 32 14.66 -3.71 -25.77
CA PRO A 32 15.46 -3.88 -24.56
C PRO A 32 14.89 -5.06 -23.77
N THR A 33 15.70 -6.10 -23.59
CA THR A 33 15.37 -7.23 -22.71
C THR A 33 15.53 -6.70 -21.29
N THR A 34 14.47 -6.16 -20.72
CA THR A 34 14.44 -5.78 -19.31
C THR A 34 14.36 -7.08 -18.52
N THR A 35 15.49 -7.56 -18.00
CA THR A 35 15.50 -8.61 -16.98
C THR A 35 14.91 -8.00 -15.71
N SER A 36 13.61 -8.24 -15.48
CA SER A 36 12.96 -7.91 -14.23
C SER A 36 13.13 -9.10 -13.28
N MET A 37 13.90 -8.92 -12.21
CA MET A 37 13.95 -9.88 -11.10
C MET A 37 13.07 -9.33 -9.98
N ILE A 38 11.87 -9.87 -9.84
CA ILE A 38 10.95 -9.51 -8.76
C ILE A 38 10.73 -10.77 -7.94
N SER A 39 11.15 -10.70 -6.67
CA SER A 39 10.80 -11.66 -5.63
C SER A 39 9.46 -11.23 -5.02
N THR A 40 8.44 -12.08 -5.10
CA THR A 40 7.22 -11.88 -4.29
C THR A 40 7.54 -12.31 -2.86
N THR A 41 7.60 -11.36 -1.93
CA THR A 41 7.80 -11.66 -0.50
C THR A 41 6.49 -12.15 0.12
N ASN A 42 6.58 -13.19 0.95
CA ASN A 42 5.45 -13.92 1.53
C ASN A 42 4.48 -13.05 2.35
N ASN A 43 3.23 -13.51 2.42
CA ASN A 43 2.25 -13.16 3.45
C ASN A 43 2.86 -13.39 4.86
N PRO A 44 2.86 -12.40 5.78
CA PRO A 44 3.54 -12.46 7.08
C PRO A 44 2.97 -13.46 8.11
N ALA A 45 2.06 -14.35 7.72
CA ALA A 45 1.31 -15.21 8.64
C ALA A 45 2.01 -16.53 9.05
N ASP A 46 3.12 -16.93 8.40
CA ASP A 46 3.89 -18.12 8.81
C ASP A 46 5.34 -17.75 9.17
N PRO A 47 5.69 -17.63 10.47
CA PRO A 47 6.99 -17.16 10.91
C PRO A 47 8.14 -18.16 10.67
N PHE A 48 7.82 -19.40 10.29
CA PHE A 48 8.83 -20.47 10.21
C PHE A 48 9.63 -20.46 8.92
N TRP A 49 9.03 -20.04 7.81
CA TRP A 49 9.58 -20.37 6.49
C TRP A 49 10.36 -19.27 5.80
N ASN A 50 10.13 -17.98 6.13
CA ASN A 50 10.79 -16.79 5.56
C ASN A 50 11.58 -17.05 4.26
N LEU A 51 10.88 -17.46 3.20
CA LEU A 51 11.55 -17.70 1.92
C LEU A 51 11.96 -16.37 1.34
N GLU A 52 13.24 -16.25 1.06
CA GLU A 52 13.84 -15.08 0.43
C GLU A 52 14.53 -15.53 -0.83
N LEU A 53 14.20 -14.89 -1.94
CA LEU A 53 14.87 -15.10 -3.21
C LEU A 53 15.73 -13.86 -3.49
N ASN A 54 17.04 -14.07 -3.62
CA ASN A 54 17.97 -13.04 -4.03
C ASN A 54 18.71 -13.50 -5.29
N GLU A 55 18.35 -12.91 -6.43
CA GLU A 55 18.78 -13.37 -7.74
C GLU A 55 18.41 -14.85 -7.96
N ASP A 56 19.42 -15.70 -8.12
CA ASP A 56 19.27 -17.14 -8.31
C ASP A 56 19.45 -17.92 -7.00
N LEU A 57 19.58 -17.26 -5.84
CA LEU A 57 19.75 -17.91 -4.55
C LEU A 57 18.45 -17.87 -3.76
N LEU A 58 17.84 -19.04 -3.55
CA LEU A 58 16.74 -19.22 -2.63
C LEU A 58 17.27 -19.53 -1.24
N THR A 59 16.80 -18.81 -0.22
CA THR A 59 17.13 -19.03 1.19
C THR A 59 15.86 -19.11 2.04
N TRP A 60 15.94 -19.82 3.17
CA TRP A 60 14.85 -19.92 4.15
C TRP A 60 15.40 -20.05 5.57
N ASN A 61 14.53 -19.84 6.58
CA ASN A 61 14.92 -19.98 7.97
C ASN A 61 15.13 -21.46 8.36
N SER A 62 16.08 -21.70 9.27
CA SER A 62 16.24 -23.01 9.90
C SER A 62 15.09 -23.30 10.86
N ILE A 63 14.55 -24.52 10.83
CA ILE A 63 13.55 -24.98 11.80
C ILE A 63 14.28 -25.87 12.82
N THR A 64 13.99 -25.71 14.10
CA THR A 64 14.58 -26.56 15.15
C THR A 64 14.01 -27.98 15.07
N GLU A 65 14.85 -28.98 15.37
CA GLU A 65 14.45 -30.40 15.45
C GLU A 65 14.10 -31.07 14.10
N ILE A 66 14.60 -30.54 12.98
CA ILE A 66 14.48 -31.21 11.67
C ILE A 66 15.86 -31.58 11.11
N ASP A 67 15.89 -32.67 10.35
CA ASP A 67 17.13 -33.26 9.85
C ASP A 67 17.43 -32.86 8.39
N SER A 68 16.39 -32.57 7.60
CA SER A 68 16.53 -32.23 6.18
C SER A 68 15.33 -31.49 5.60
N TYR A 69 15.52 -30.98 4.38
CA TYR A 69 14.50 -30.31 3.58
C TYR A 69 14.32 -31.01 2.22
N LEU A 70 13.12 -30.88 1.66
CA LEU A 70 12.84 -31.15 0.26
C LEU A 70 12.46 -29.84 -0.42
N LEU A 71 13.25 -29.42 -1.42
CA LEU A 71 12.85 -28.32 -2.32
C LEU A 71 12.08 -28.91 -3.49
N TRP A 72 10.86 -28.45 -3.66
CA TRP A 72 10.02 -28.80 -4.79
C TRP A 72 10.12 -27.70 -5.85
N ILE A 73 10.48 -28.09 -7.07
CA ILE A 73 10.56 -27.23 -8.25
C ILE A 73 9.60 -27.81 -9.29
N ASN A 74 8.52 -27.10 -9.61
CA ASN A 74 7.47 -27.57 -10.54
C ASN A 74 7.00 -29.00 -10.23
N GLY A 75 6.82 -29.32 -8.94
CA GLY A 75 6.37 -30.63 -8.48
C GLY A 75 7.44 -31.73 -8.41
N VAL A 76 8.69 -31.45 -8.79
CA VAL A 76 9.83 -32.38 -8.63
C VAL A 76 10.61 -32.00 -7.38
N SER A 77 10.86 -32.95 -6.48
CA SER A 77 11.60 -32.69 -5.24
C SER A 77 13.09 -33.01 -5.34
N VAL A 78 13.90 -32.18 -4.66
CA VAL A 78 15.34 -32.35 -4.46
C VAL A 78 15.62 -32.31 -2.96
N SER A 79 16.37 -33.29 -2.46
CA SER A 79 16.75 -33.33 -1.04
C SER A 79 17.93 -32.41 -0.75
N ILE A 80 17.79 -31.60 0.30
CA ILE A 80 18.74 -30.56 0.69
C ILE A 80 18.91 -30.60 2.22
N THR A 81 20.15 -30.45 2.68
CA THR A 81 20.48 -30.36 4.11
C THR A 81 20.81 -28.94 4.56
N ASN A 82 21.09 -28.04 3.60
CA ASN A 82 21.33 -26.63 3.85
C ASN A 82 20.03 -25.82 3.78
N HIS A 83 20.08 -24.57 4.23
CA HIS A 83 18.97 -23.62 4.22
C HIS A 83 18.98 -22.69 2.99
N SER A 84 19.59 -23.16 1.91
CA SER A 84 19.77 -22.41 0.68
C SER A 84 19.88 -23.33 -0.52
N TYR A 85 19.40 -22.86 -1.67
CA TYR A 85 19.54 -23.57 -2.94
C TYR A 85 19.86 -22.61 -4.07
N ASP A 86 20.83 -22.99 -4.90
CA ASP A 86 21.24 -22.25 -6.09
C ASP A 86 20.39 -22.69 -7.30
N LEU A 87 19.57 -21.76 -7.79
CA LEU A 87 18.66 -21.90 -8.92
C LEU A 87 19.32 -21.49 -10.24
N SER A 88 20.61 -21.12 -10.25
CA SER A 88 21.32 -20.67 -11.46
C SER A 88 21.41 -21.74 -12.54
N GLY A 89 21.29 -23.02 -12.17
CA GLY A 89 21.19 -24.15 -13.10
C GLY A 89 19.85 -24.30 -13.84
N LEU A 90 18.80 -23.57 -13.42
CA LEU A 90 17.49 -23.63 -14.08
C LEU A 90 17.51 -22.96 -15.47
N GLU A 91 16.61 -23.37 -16.36
CA GLU A 91 16.53 -22.82 -17.72
C GLU A 91 15.92 -21.41 -17.70
N THR A 92 16.48 -20.52 -18.51
CA THR A 92 15.96 -19.16 -18.69
C THR A 92 14.71 -19.16 -19.55
N GLY A 93 13.84 -18.17 -19.39
CA GLY A 93 12.58 -18.04 -20.14
C GLY A 93 11.43 -18.84 -19.53
N HIS A 94 11.60 -19.32 -18.29
CA HIS A 94 10.62 -20.13 -17.57
C HIS A 94 10.24 -19.51 -16.23
N ILE A 95 9.04 -19.86 -15.76
CA ILE A 95 8.60 -19.60 -14.40
C ILE A 95 8.55 -20.92 -13.65
N TYR A 96 9.06 -20.90 -12.42
CA TYR A 96 9.17 -22.05 -11.54
C TYR A 96 8.30 -21.85 -10.30
N GLU A 97 7.41 -22.79 -10.01
CA GLU A 97 6.78 -22.93 -8.70
C GLU A 97 7.79 -23.56 -7.74
N LEU A 98 8.10 -22.86 -6.66
CA LEU A 98 9.01 -23.29 -5.61
C LEU A 98 8.26 -23.43 -4.28
N LYS A 99 8.50 -24.53 -3.58
CA LYS A 99 8.09 -24.69 -2.18
C LYS A 99 9.10 -25.56 -1.44
N VAL A 100 9.30 -25.29 -0.16
CA VAL A 100 10.20 -26.07 0.70
C VAL A 100 9.35 -26.88 1.67
N GLU A 101 9.76 -28.13 1.91
CA GLU A 101 9.12 -29.03 2.85
C GLU A 101 10.14 -29.47 3.90
N ALA A 102 9.81 -29.28 5.18
CA ALA A 102 10.61 -29.76 6.31
C ALA A 102 10.40 -31.26 6.49
N THR A 103 11.49 -31.97 6.77
CA THR A 103 11.45 -33.41 7.03
C THR A 103 12.26 -33.80 8.26
N ASP A 104 11.73 -34.72 9.06
CA ASP A 104 12.41 -35.36 10.19
C ASP A 104 12.54 -36.86 9.91
N ASN A 105 13.76 -37.38 9.83
CA ASN A 105 14.03 -38.77 9.46
C ASN A 105 13.29 -39.23 8.18
N GLY A 106 13.14 -38.31 7.21
CA GLY A 106 12.44 -38.56 5.94
C GLY A 106 10.91 -38.51 6.03
N VAL A 107 10.34 -38.15 7.19
CA VAL A 107 8.91 -37.92 7.38
C VAL A 107 8.60 -36.44 7.11
N PRO A 108 7.71 -36.13 6.15
CA PRO A 108 7.15 -34.79 5.95
C PRO A 108 6.54 -34.18 7.21
N LEU A 109 6.84 -32.91 7.49
CA LEU A 109 6.27 -32.17 8.60
C LEU A 109 5.46 -30.96 8.13
N TYR A 110 6.12 -29.98 7.52
CA TYR A 110 5.54 -28.68 7.17
C TYR A 110 5.91 -28.31 5.75
N PHE A 111 4.96 -27.75 5.00
CA PHE A 111 5.24 -27.06 3.75
C PHE A 111 5.36 -25.57 4.02
N SER A 112 6.28 -24.94 3.32
CA SER A 112 6.26 -23.49 3.17
C SER A 112 5.09 -23.04 2.29
N PRO A 113 4.75 -21.75 2.32
CA PRO A 113 4.07 -21.11 1.20
C PRO A 113 4.80 -21.38 -0.11
N LYS A 114 4.03 -21.41 -1.20
CA LYS A 114 4.59 -21.45 -2.55
C LYS A 114 5.09 -20.06 -2.93
N ILE A 115 6.19 -19.99 -3.65
CA ILE A 115 6.64 -18.78 -4.33
C ILE A 115 6.88 -19.09 -5.81
N PHE A 116 6.83 -18.05 -6.65
CA PHE A 116 7.13 -18.18 -8.07
C PHE A 116 8.46 -17.50 -8.39
N TYR A 117 9.35 -18.22 -9.06
CA TYR A 117 10.63 -17.72 -9.53
C TYR A 117 10.61 -17.58 -11.04
N VAL A 118 10.66 -16.32 -11.50
CA VAL A 118 10.63 -15.95 -12.91
C VAL A 118 12.06 -15.79 -13.41
N LYS A 119 12.57 -16.77 -14.18
CA LYS A 119 13.97 -16.77 -14.61
C LYS A 119 14.14 -16.14 -15.98
N ASN A 120 14.62 -14.90 -16.04
CA ASN A 120 14.99 -14.21 -17.29
C ASN A 120 13.90 -14.30 -18.39
N VAL A 121 12.62 -14.21 -18.00
CA VAL A 121 11.54 -14.13 -18.99
C VAL A 121 11.55 -12.74 -19.62
N THR A 122 11.18 -12.67 -20.90
CA THR A 122 10.93 -11.38 -21.54
C THR A 122 9.48 -11.02 -21.31
N ILE A 123 9.25 -9.94 -20.55
CA ILE A 123 7.90 -9.38 -20.36
C ILE A 123 7.49 -8.68 -21.66
N SER A 124 6.43 -9.19 -22.27
CA SER A 124 5.89 -8.66 -23.53
C SER A 124 5.09 -7.38 -23.32
N GLN A 125 4.44 -7.25 -22.16
CA GLN A 125 3.60 -6.11 -21.79
C GLN A 125 3.59 -5.92 -20.27
N THR A 126 3.54 -4.67 -19.83
CA THR A 126 3.22 -4.29 -18.45
C THR A 126 1.88 -3.53 -18.46
N VAL A 127 0.98 -3.90 -17.56
CA VAL A 127 -0.33 -3.26 -17.37
C VAL A 127 -0.38 -2.71 -15.96
N ASP A 128 -0.54 -1.39 -15.84
CA ASP A 128 -0.68 -0.71 -14.55
C ASP A 128 -2.16 -0.42 -14.29
N LEU A 129 -2.69 -0.93 -13.19
CA LEU A 129 -4.07 -0.81 -12.77
C LEU A 129 -4.16 -0.21 -11.37
N GLU A 130 -5.20 0.58 -11.16
CA GLU A 130 -5.57 1.11 -9.85
C GLU A 130 -7.02 0.72 -9.58
N TYR A 131 -7.28 0.21 -8.38
CA TYR A 131 -8.60 -0.15 -7.92
C TYR A 131 -8.90 0.51 -6.59
N ASP A 132 -9.92 1.36 -6.58
CA ASP A 132 -10.49 1.92 -5.36
C ASP A 132 -11.56 0.97 -4.83
N LYS A 133 -11.38 0.46 -3.62
CA LYS A 133 -12.34 -0.45 -2.97
C LYS A 133 -13.74 0.14 -2.78
N PHE A 134 -13.88 1.47 -2.91
CA PHE A 134 -15.16 2.17 -2.80
C PHE A 134 -15.77 2.53 -4.15
N SER A 135 -15.11 2.17 -5.24
CA SER A 135 -15.65 2.23 -6.60
C SER A 135 -16.10 0.81 -7.02
N PRO A 136 -17.39 0.46 -6.85
CA PRO A 136 -17.87 -0.89 -7.12
C PRO A 136 -17.70 -1.26 -8.59
N GLY A 137 -17.36 -2.53 -8.83
CA GLY A 137 -17.23 -3.11 -10.16
C GLY A 137 -16.00 -3.98 -10.34
N ASP A 138 -16.04 -4.78 -11.38
CA ASP A 138 -14.89 -5.58 -11.84
C ASP A 138 -13.86 -4.67 -12.50
N LEU A 139 -12.59 -5.06 -12.43
CA LEU A 139 -11.49 -4.32 -13.03
C LEU A 139 -11.00 -5.04 -14.28
N GLU A 140 -11.21 -4.41 -15.43
CA GLU A 140 -10.75 -4.92 -16.72
C GLU A 140 -9.23 -4.84 -16.85
N ILE A 141 -8.65 -5.90 -17.41
CA ILE A 141 -7.22 -6.02 -17.67
C ILE A 141 -7.02 -5.93 -19.18
N ASP A 142 -6.59 -4.75 -19.65
CA ASP A 142 -6.35 -4.50 -21.06
C ASP A 142 -5.01 -5.14 -21.51
N VAL A 143 -5.11 -6.38 -21.98
CA VAL A 143 -3.99 -7.11 -22.56
C VAL A 143 -4.00 -6.94 -24.08
N THR A 144 -2.84 -6.60 -24.64
CA THR A 144 -2.69 -6.34 -26.07
C THR A 144 -3.03 -7.60 -26.88
N THR A 145 -3.75 -7.43 -27.99
CA THR A 145 -4.04 -8.54 -28.92
C THR A 145 -2.77 -9.26 -29.40
N GLY A 146 -2.84 -10.58 -29.54
CA GLY A 146 -1.73 -11.39 -30.07
C GLY A 146 -0.87 -12.10 -29.01
N VAL A 147 -1.26 -12.05 -27.73
CA VAL A 147 -0.59 -12.79 -26.65
C VAL A 147 -0.91 -14.31 -26.66
N GLY A 148 -2.01 -14.72 -27.29
CA GLY A 148 -2.49 -16.11 -27.30
C GLY A 148 -3.54 -16.37 -26.22
N GLU A 149 -3.88 -17.64 -25.97
CA GLU A 149 -4.77 -18.02 -24.86
C GLU A 149 -4.06 -17.84 -23.51
N LEU A 150 -4.80 -17.41 -22.48
CA LEU A 150 -4.30 -17.36 -21.11
C LEU A 150 -4.15 -18.79 -20.58
N LEU A 151 -2.94 -19.16 -20.17
CA LEU A 151 -2.66 -20.49 -19.65
C LEU A 151 -2.89 -20.56 -18.14
N TYR A 152 -2.36 -19.57 -17.41
CA TYR A 152 -2.53 -19.44 -15.97
C TYR A 152 -2.07 -18.05 -15.51
N VAL A 153 -2.51 -17.68 -14.30
CA VAL A 153 -2.02 -16.48 -13.61
C VAL A 153 -1.33 -16.88 -12.34
N LEU A 154 -0.16 -16.30 -12.15
CA LEU A 154 0.62 -16.46 -10.95
C LEU A 154 0.31 -15.30 -10.03
N ASP A 155 -0.52 -15.59 -9.02
CA ASP A 155 -0.65 -14.80 -7.79
C ASP A 155 0.02 -15.59 -6.66
N SER A 156 0.59 -14.84 -5.72
CA SER A 156 1.04 -15.29 -4.42
C SER A 156 -0.01 -16.04 -3.58
N SER A 157 -1.33 -15.94 -3.86
CA SER A 157 -2.31 -16.40 -2.87
C SER A 157 -3.69 -16.94 -3.29
N HIS A 158 -4.20 -16.76 -4.52
CA HIS A 158 -5.61 -17.13 -4.81
C HIS A 158 -5.82 -17.90 -6.13
N GLU A 159 -6.73 -18.89 -6.12
CA GLU A 159 -7.05 -19.75 -7.28
C GLU A 159 -8.22 -19.23 -8.16
N GLU A 160 -8.97 -18.20 -7.74
CA GLU A 160 -10.21 -17.73 -8.41
C GLU A 160 -10.17 -16.24 -8.79
N ILE A 161 -9.10 -15.81 -9.45
CA ILE A 161 -8.81 -14.38 -9.64
C ILE A 161 -9.48 -13.80 -10.89
N ILE A 162 -9.70 -14.63 -11.92
CA ILE A 162 -9.96 -14.15 -13.28
C ILE A 162 -11.17 -14.84 -13.89
N VAL A 163 -12.12 -14.02 -14.33
CA VAL A 163 -13.16 -14.45 -15.27
C VAL A 163 -12.66 -14.10 -16.67
N GLU A 164 -12.52 -15.12 -17.51
CA GLU A 164 -12.36 -14.93 -18.96
C GLU A 164 -13.77 -14.79 -19.56
N GLU A 165 -14.08 -13.59 -20.03
CA GLU A 165 -15.28 -13.35 -20.82
C GLU A 165 -14.91 -13.17 -22.30
N GLU A 166 -15.89 -13.20 -23.20
CA GLU A 166 -15.64 -12.93 -24.64
C GLU A 166 -14.96 -11.57 -24.89
N SER A 167 -15.03 -10.63 -23.93
CA SER A 167 -14.48 -9.28 -24.02
C SER A 167 -13.09 -9.09 -23.40
N GLY A 168 -12.59 -10.00 -22.57
CA GLY A 168 -11.29 -9.83 -21.92
C GLY A 168 -11.14 -10.56 -20.59
N TYR A 169 -10.12 -10.13 -19.83
CA TYR A 169 -9.78 -10.65 -18.51
C TYR A 169 -10.14 -9.62 -17.45
N TYR A 170 -10.75 -10.06 -16.36
CA TYR A 170 -11.19 -9.17 -15.28
C TYR A 170 -10.76 -9.69 -13.93
N PHE A 171 -10.32 -8.80 -13.05
CA PHE A 171 -10.37 -9.06 -11.61
C PHE A 171 -11.81 -8.84 -11.15
N THR A 172 -12.38 -9.85 -10.47
CA THR A 172 -13.75 -9.71 -9.95
C THR A 172 -13.78 -8.76 -8.75
N GLU A 173 -14.88 -8.01 -8.59
CA GLU A 173 -15.12 -7.17 -7.41
C GLU A 173 -14.95 -7.97 -6.12
N ASN A 174 -15.49 -9.19 -6.07
CA ASN A 174 -15.40 -10.05 -4.87
C ASN A 174 -13.94 -10.31 -4.49
N TYR A 175 -13.09 -10.67 -5.46
CA TYR A 175 -11.65 -10.80 -5.24
C TYR A 175 -11.03 -9.48 -4.75
N LEU A 176 -11.26 -8.38 -5.47
CA LEU A 176 -10.65 -7.08 -5.20
C LEU A 176 -10.98 -6.52 -3.81
N THR A 177 -12.17 -6.82 -3.28
CA THR A 177 -12.55 -6.43 -1.92
C THR A 177 -11.76 -7.16 -0.83
N GLU A 178 -11.28 -8.38 -1.11
CA GLU A 178 -10.50 -9.20 -0.17
C GLU A 178 -8.99 -8.89 -0.24
N VAL A 179 -8.48 -8.44 -1.39
CA VAL A 179 -7.06 -8.08 -1.57
C VAL A 179 -6.68 -6.94 -0.61
N SER A 180 -5.55 -7.07 0.10
CA SER A 180 -5.08 -6.00 1.00
C SER A 180 -4.74 -4.70 0.26
N TYR A 181 -4.79 -3.55 0.95
CA TYR A 181 -4.36 -2.28 0.35
C TYR A 181 -2.87 -2.31 -0.04
N GLY A 182 -2.50 -1.52 -1.05
CA GLY A 182 -1.12 -1.38 -1.52
C GLY A 182 -0.87 -2.01 -2.88
N PHE A 183 0.41 -2.28 -3.18
CA PHE A 183 0.88 -2.76 -4.48
C PHE A 183 0.91 -4.28 -4.55
N HIS A 184 0.37 -4.83 -5.64
CA HIS A 184 0.33 -6.25 -5.93
C HIS A 184 0.83 -6.51 -7.35
N TYR A 185 1.46 -7.67 -7.54
CA TYR A 185 2.06 -8.07 -8.81
C TYR A 185 1.51 -9.41 -9.26
N PHE A 186 1.08 -9.47 -10.52
CA PHE A 186 0.58 -10.69 -11.14
C PHE A 186 1.34 -10.97 -12.42
N TYR A 187 1.72 -12.23 -12.63
CA TYR A 187 2.26 -12.68 -13.91
C TYR A 187 1.21 -13.47 -14.66
N PHE A 188 0.72 -12.89 -15.75
CA PHE A 188 -0.19 -13.53 -16.67
C PHE A 188 0.65 -14.27 -17.71
N VAL A 189 0.49 -15.59 -17.77
CA VAL A 189 1.21 -16.45 -18.70
C VAL A 189 0.29 -16.84 -19.82
N PHE A 190 0.57 -16.31 -21.01
CA PHE A 190 -0.13 -16.65 -22.24
C PHE A 190 0.70 -17.64 -23.07
N GLU A 191 0.10 -18.27 -24.07
CA GLU A 191 0.80 -19.17 -24.98
C GLU A 191 2.06 -18.56 -25.62
N ASN A 192 2.02 -17.26 -25.95
CA ASN A 192 3.07 -16.60 -26.72
C ASN A 192 3.69 -15.39 -26.00
N ALA A 193 3.29 -15.13 -24.76
CA ALA A 193 3.69 -13.91 -24.05
C ALA A 193 3.62 -14.03 -22.53
N TYR A 194 4.45 -13.22 -21.86
CA TYR A 194 4.34 -12.95 -20.44
C TYR A 194 3.88 -11.51 -20.24
N VAL A 195 2.84 -11.31 -19.44
CA VAL A 195 2.32 -9.99 -19.12
C VAL A 195 2.42 -9.77 -17.62
N LEU A 196 3.06 -8.66 -17.22
CA LEU A 196 3.12 -8.24 -15.82
C LEU A 196 1.97 -7.26 -15.55
N VAL A 197 1.09 -7.60 -14.61
CA VAL A 197 0.02 -6.71 -14.17
C VAL A 197 0.38 -6.17 -12.79
N ASN A 198 0.53 -4.86 -12.69
CA ASN A 198 0.78 -4.13 -11.45
C ASN A 198 -0.57 -3.56 -10.98
N LEU A 199 -1.07 -4.03 -9.84
CA LEU A 199 -2.35 -3.59 -9.28
C LEU A 199 -2.11 -2.79 -8.00
N THR A 200 -2.65 -1.58 -7.93
CA THR A 200 -2.65 -0.77 -6.70
C THR A 200 -4.06 -0.74 -6.13
N ILE A 201 -4.22 -1.29 -4.92
CA ILE A 201 -5.49 -1.24 -4.18
C ILE A 201 -5.46 -0.01 -3.27
N VAL A 202 -6.39 0.92 -3.49
CA VAL A 202 -6.49 2.22 -2.78
C VAL A 202 -7.84 2.39 -2.09
N ASP A 203 -7.93 3.40 -1.22
CA ASP A 203 -9.16 3.91 -0.62
C ASP A 203 -9.27 5.39 -0.97
N SER A 204 -10.12 5.76 -1.93
CA SER A 204 -10.19 7.16 -2.39
C SER A 204 -10.94 8.11 -1.44
N ARG A 205 -11.47 7.60 -0.33
CA ARG A 205 -12.26 8.41 0.60
C ARG A 205 -11.36 9.39 1.34
N GLU A 206 -11.79 10.64 1.39
CA GLU A 206 -11.05 11.69 2.10
C GLU A 206 -11.14 11.46 3.63
N PRO A 207 -10.01 11.55 4.37
CA PRO A 207 -10.02 11.51 5.81
C PRO A 207 -10.96 12.54 6.40
N GLU A 208 -11.73 12.14 7.41
CA GLU A 208 -12.74 13.00 8.02
C GLU A 208 -12.64 12.98 9.54
N LEU A 209 -13.00 14.12 10.14
CA LEU A 209 -13.24 14.22 11.56
C LEU A 209 -14.66 13.74 11.84
N ILE A 210 -14.81 12.63 12.56
CA ILE A 210 -16.11 12.02 12.87
C ILE A 210 -16.69 12.56 14.18
N SER A 211 -15.85 13.05 15.10
CA SER A 211 -16.31 13.77 16.29
C SER A 211 -16.65 15.24 15.97
N SER A 212 -17.19 15.96 16.95
CA SER A 212 -17.30 17.42 16.87
C SER A 212 -15.91 18.06 16.71
N SER A 213 -15.79 19.05 15.81
CA SER A 213 -14.60 19.91 15.73
C SER A 213 -14.50 20.91 16.86
N VAL A 214 -15.56 21.04 17.67
CA VAL A 214 -15.63 21.90 18.84
C VAL A 214 -15.75 21.04 20.10
N GLN A 215 -14.80 21.19 21.03
CA GLN A 215 -14.80 20.52 22.33
C GLN A 215 -14.83 21.57 23.45
N ALA A 216 -15.70 21.36 24.43
CA ALA A 216 -15.74 22.18 25.64
C ALA A 216 -14.96 21.48 26.75
N VAL A 217 -14.02 22.17 27.38
CA VAL A 217 -13.12 21.62 28.41
C VAL A 217 -13.28 22.35 29.75
N ASN A 218 -13.00 21.64 30.83
CA ASN A 218 -12.96 22.15 32.20
C ASN A 218 -11.57 22.03 32.86
N PHE A 219 -10.53 21.74 32.05
CA PHE A 219 -9.14 21.44 32.46
C PHE A 219 -8.95 20.14 33.25
N GLU A 220 -10.01 19.46 33.68
CA GLU A 220 -9.90 18.16 34.35
C GLU A 220 -9.71 17.02 33.34
N GLU A 221 -10.16 17.22 32.10
CA GLU A 221 -10.13 16.23 31.03
C GLU A 221 -9.36 16.75 29.81
N SER A 222 -8.69 15.83 29.12
CA SER A 222 -8.05 16.10 27.83
C SER A 222 -9.10 16.27 26.72
N ALA A 223 -8.80 17.06 25.70
CA ALA A 223 -9.70 17.19 24.55
C ALA A 223 -9.50 16.01 23.60
N VAL A 224 -10.60 15.33 23.27
CA VAL A 224 -10.57 14.12 22.42
C VAL A 224 -11.29 14.39 21.10
N PHE A 225 -10.65 13.98 20.01
CA PHE A 225 -11.17 14.08 18.64
C PHE A 225 -11.00 12.74 17.94
N GLU A 226 -12.06 12.29 17.27
CA GLU A 226 -12.06 11.01 16.57
C GLU A 226 -12.06 11.28 15.06
N PHE A 227 -11.20 10.55 14.35
CA PHE A 227 -11.01 10.63 12.92
C PHE A 227 -11.29 9.28 12.27
N ASN A 228 -11.87 9.31 11.08
CA ASN A 228 -11.78 8.21 10.15
C ASN A 228 -10.71 8.55 9.13
N LEU A 229 -9.55 7.89 9.25
CA LEU A 229 -8.39 8.22 8.43
C LEU A 229 -8.42 7.57 7.06
N TYR A 230 -9.17 6.48 6.86
CA TYR A 230 -9.08 5.68 5.64
C TYR A 230 -7.63 5.25 5.35
N ASP A 231 -7.07 5.57 4.18
CA ASP A 231 -5.66 5.37 3.83
C ASP A 231 -4.73 6.52 4.30
N GLY A 232 -5.31 7.52 4.98
CA GLY A 232 -4.62 8.68 5.48
C GLY A 232 -3.72 8.41 6.68
N VAL A 233 -2.65 9.19 6.79
CA VAL A 233 -1.71 9.19 7.91
C VAL A 233 -1.79 10.52 8.64
N PHE A 234 -2.08 10.50 9.93
CA PHE A 234 -2.03 11.69 10.77
C PHE A 234 -0.58 12.17 10.92
N ILE A 235 -0.29 13.39 10.44
CA ILE A 235 1.07 13.95 10.45
C ILE A 235 1.32 14.75 11.73
N GLY A 236 0.34 15.51 12.20
CA GLY A 236 0.48 16.27 13.44
C GLY A 236 -0.46 17.45 13.59
N LEU A 237 -0.22 18.19 14.67
CA LEU A 237 -0.90 19.45 14.99
C LEU A 237 0.00 20.66 14.75
N SER A 238 -0.63 21.81 14.53
CA SER A 238 0.04 23.10 14.35
C SER A 238 -0.76 24.24 14.99
N GLY A 239 -0.05 25.33 15.29
CA GLY A 239 -0.62 26.53 15.93
C GLY A 239 -0.44 26.53 17.46
N ASN A 240 -0.53 27.71 18.06
CA ASN A 240 -0.47 27.94 19.52
C ASN A 240 0.72 27.25 20.23
N LYS A 241 1.87 27.14 19.56
CA LYS A 241 3.11 26.51 20.09
C LYS A 241 2.97 25.03 20.48
N ILE A 242 1.95 24.32 19.98
CA ILE A 242 1.78 22.90 20.24
C ILE A 242 2.95 22.08 19.67
N THR A 243 3.33 21.02 20.36
CA THR A 243 4.37 20.08 19.99
C THR A 243 3.89 18.64 20.17
N SER A 244 4.67 17.66 19.70
CA SER A 244 4.30 16.23 19.81
C SER A 244 4.31 15.69 21.24
N SER A 245 4.78 16.44 22.26
CA SER A 245 4.64 16.04 23.66
C SER A 245 3.31 16.42 24.27
N ASP A 246 2.53 17.25 23.57
CA ASP A 246 1.29 17.84 24.09
C ASP A 246 0.03 17.07 23.66
N TYR A 247 0.21 16.01 22.85
CA TYR A 247 -0.87 15.16 22.37
C TYR A 247 -0.40 13.73 22.05
N SER A 248 -1.36 12.80 21.96
CA SER A 248 -1.18 11.48 21.35
C SER A 248 -2.20 11.25 20.25
N PHE A 249 -1.85 10.40 19.28
CA PHE A 249 -2.75 9.97 18.22
C PHE A 249 -2.65 8.44 18.06
N GLU A 250 -3.67 7.72 18.49
CA GLU A 250 -3.70 6.25 18.49
C GLU A 250 -5.06 5.77 17.98
N ASP A 251 -5.07 4.81 17.06
CA ASP A 251 -6.29 4.19 16.52
C ASP A 251 -7.38 5.19 16.06
N GLY A 252 -6.95 6.26 15.39
CA GLY A 252 -7.86 7.31 14.89
C GLY A 252 -8.30 8.32 15.96
N VAL A 253 -7.83 8.20 17.19
CA VAL A 253 -8.20 9.06 18.31
C VAL A 253 -7.05 10.02 18.65
N LEU A 254 -7.29 11.30 18.43
CA LEU A 254 -6.42 12.38 18.86
C LEU A 254 -6.79 12.81 20.29
N THR A 255 -5.82 12.74 21.20
CA THR A 255 -5.96 13.24 22.58
C THR A 255 -5.01 14.40 22.79
N ILE A 256 -5.54 15.61 23.04
CA ILE A 256 -4.76 16.80 23.39
C ILE A 256 -4.77 16.98 24.89
N TYR A 257 -3.60 16.94 25.53
CA TYR A 257 -3.48 16.86 26.98
C TYR A 257 -3.97 18.12 27.68
N SER A 258 -4.67 17.91 28.80
CA SER A 258 -5.22 18.98 29.64
C SER A 258 -4.16 19.98 30.10
N ASP A 259 -2.96 19.50 30.47
CA ASP A 259 -1.86 20.33 30.95
C ASP A 259 -1.43 21.39 29.91
N TYR A 260 -1.37 20.99 28.63
CA TYR A 260 -1.09 21.92 27.54
C TYR A 260 -2.23 22.93 27.37
N ILE A 261 -3.48 22.46 27.42
CA ILE A 261 -4.65 23.33 27.24
C ILE A 261 -4.71 24.37 28.37
N GLU A 262 -4.57 23.96 29.63
CA GLU A 262 -4.55 24.83 30.81
C GLU A 262 -3.46 25.89 30.68
N ALA A 263 -2.22 25.48 30.36
CA ALA A 263 -1.11 26.41 30.18
C ALA A 263 -1.40 27.51 29.13
N ILE A 264 -2.05 27.17 28.01
CA ILE A 264 -2.39 28.14 26.96
C ILE A 264 -3.46 29.15 27.42
N PHE A 265 -4.44 28.73 28.22
CA PHE A 265 -5.45 29.64 28.76
C PHE A 265 -4.95 30.45 29.96
N GLU A 266 -3.97 29.94 30.72
CA GLU A 266 -3.28 30.72 31.75
C GLU A 266 -2.38 31.82 31.16
N GLU A 267 -1.73 31.56 30.01
CA GLU A 267 -0.94 32.57 29.29
C GLU A 267 -1.80 33.77 28.86
N ASP A 268 -3.08 33.56 28.54
CA ASP A 268 -4.03 34.60 28.15
C ASP A 268 -5.44 34.34 28.74
N PRO A 269 -5.74 34.88 29.94
CA PRO A 269 -7.02 34.67 30.61
C PRO A 269 -8.25 35.26 29.90
N LEU A 270 -8.04 36.09 28.85
CA LEU A 270 -9.13 36.61 28.02
C LEU A 270 -9.40 35.74 26.80
N ARG A 271 -8.61 34.67 26.59
CA ARG A 271 -8.82 33.73 25.50
C ARG A 271 -10.11 32.95 25.72
N GLU A 272 -11.00 32.99 24.74
CA GLU A 272 -12.25 32.22 24.75
C GLU A 272 -12.12 30.91 23.96
N ASN A 273 -11.22 30.86 22.97
CA ASN A 273 -11.05 29.74 22.06
C ASN A 273 -9.57 29.44 21.82
N LEU A 274 -9.22 28.16 21.85
CA LEU A 274 -7.96 27.63 21.33
C LEU A 274 -8.22 26.96 19.98
N ILE A 275 -7.55 27.44 18.92
CA ILE A 275 -7.68 26.91 17.56
C ILE A 275 -6.39 26.18 17.18
N LEU A 276 -6.50 24.93 16.74
CA LEU A 276 -5.37 24.13 16.29
C LEU A 276 -5.62 23.64 14.87
N GLY A 277 -4.60 23.67 14.04
CA GLY A 277 -4.64 23.04 12.71
C GLY A 277 -4.19 21.59 12.82
N TYR A 278 -4.91 20.66 12.19
CA TYR A 278 -4.43 19.29 12.00
C TYR A 278 -4.03 19.04 10.55
N THR A 279 -3.11 18.11 10.33
CA THR A 279 -2.63 17.72 9.00
C THR A 279 -2.68 16.21 8.86
N ILE A 280 -3.35 15.73 7.81
CA ILE A 280 -3.41 14.33 7.41
C ILE A 280 -2.86 14.22 5.98
N GLN A 281 -2.03 13.21 5.72
CA GLN A 281 -1.49 12.92 4.40
C GLN A 281 -2.21 11.73 3.79
N VAL A 282 -2.63 11.83 2.53
CA VAL A 282 -3.30 10.76 1.75
C VAL A 282 -2.51 10.58 0.47
N GLY A 283 -1.67 9.56 0.39
CA GLY A 283 -0.72 9.41 -0.72
C GLY A 283 0.11 10.70 -0.95
N PRO A 284 0.00 11.35 -2.13
CA PRO A 284 0.68 12.61 -2.42
C PRO A 284 -0.05 13.87 -1.89
N ASP A 285 -1.30 13.73 -1.46
CA ASP A 285 -2.17 14.84 -1.08
C ASP A 285 -2.12 15.14 0.43
N ILE A 286 -2.48 16.37 0.78
CA ILE A 286 -2.49 16.86 2.16
C ILE A 286 -3.85 17.46 2.49
N VAL A 287 -4.49 16.94 3.53
CA VAL A 287 -5.73 17.46 4.12
C VAL A 287 -5.38 18.28 5.36
N VAL A 288 -5.87 19.52 5.40
CA VAL A 288 -5.71 20.43 6.54
C VAL A 288 -7.08 20.83 7.07
N GLY A 289 -7.30 20.66 8.37
CA GLY A 289 -8.50 21.14 9.04
C GLY A 289 -8.20 21.82 10.37
N TYR A 290 -9.26 22.22 11.09
CA TYR A 290 -9.15 22.99 12.32
C TYR A 290 -9.99 22.39 13.44
N LEU A 291 -9.42 22.40 14.65
CA LEU A 291 -10.05 22.01 15.90
C LEU A 291 -10.23 23.24 16.78
N PHE A 292 -11.33 23.29 17.51
CA PHE A 292 -11.70 24.38 18.39
C PHE A 292 -11.91 23.85 19.80
N ILE A 293 -11.14 24.35 20.77
CA ILE A 293 -11.28 24.02 22.17
C ILE A 293 -11.78 25.25 22.91
N GLN A 294 -12.88 25.09 23.64
CA GLN A 294 -13.59 26.16 24.33
C GLN A 294 -13.60 25.91 25.83
N LEU A 295 -13.41 26.97 26.60
CA LEU A 295 -13.59 26.95 28.05
C LEU A 295 -15.07 26.75 28.38
N ASN A 296 -15.40 25.69 29.12
CA ASN A 296 -16.75 25.47 29.61
C ASN A 296 -17.01 26.43 30.78
N ASN A 297 -17.45 27.65 30.48
CA ASN A 297 -17.77 28.68 31.47
C ASN A 297 -19.08 28.41 32.23
N THR A 298 -19.32 27.16 32.64
CA THR A 298 -20.36 26.87 33.64
C THR A 298 -19.88 27.35 35.00
N ILE A 299 -19.93 28.67 35.21
CA ILE A 299 -19.72 29.28 36.52
C ILE A 299 -20.90 28.87 37.38
N VAL A 300 -20.75 27.80 38.16
CA VAL A 300 -21.70 27.48 39.23
C VAL A 300 -21.50 28.51 40.33
N PHE A 301 -22.27 29.59 40.29
CA PHE A 301 -22.36 30.50 41.44
C PHE A 301 -23.07 29.77 42.58
N THR A 302 -22.29 29.12 43.46
CA THR A 302 -22.81 28.72 44.77
C THR A 302 -22.94 29.98 45.62
N PHE A 303 -24.14 30.54 45.65
CA PHE A 303 -24.46 31.52 46.68
C PHE A 303 -24.49 30.80 48.03
N PRO A 304 -23.75 31.28 49.05
CA PRO A 304 -23.89 30.73 50.39
C PRO A 304 -25.35 30.88 50.83
N ALA A 305 -25.95 29.77 51.29
CA ALA A 305 -27.29 29.79 51.84
C ALA A 305 -27.35 30.76 53.05
N PRO A 306 -28.46 31.50 53.22
CA PRO A 306 -28.60 32.53 54.26
C PRO A 306 -28.54 31.97 55.68
#